data_AF-A0A1K1LLE6-F1
#
_entry.id   AF-A0A1K1LLE6-F1
#
_cell.length_a   1.000
_cell.length_b   1.000
_cell.length_c   1.000
_cell.angle_alpha   90.00
_cell.angle_beta   90.00
_cell.angle_gamma   90.00
#
_symmetry.space_group_name_H-M   'P 1'
#
loop_
_entity.id
_entity.type
_entity.pdbx_description
1 polymer ?
#
loop_
_entity_poly.entity_id
_entity_poly.type
_entity_poly.pdbx_seq_one_letter_code
_entity_poly.pdbx_strand_id
1 'polypeptide(L)'
;MRYLIRGGKTPYVKLPTGDYLSKNLMGSNSGNFMYLHGIVRTLMTDSSVEFQSTQYKYNYSEDELKKMNQRLDGFIIPLADAFRDNFITELKGLTRLVRALKCPSYVIGVGVSASAEEKFAEGCFGFEEEAKDFCDAVLEKSGQIGVRGAETGRFLELLGYKEGKDFRIIGCPSMYTFGRHLKIRDTVKSPDCKCAVNMSHAPEGRDFIEKAIKQFRAPIYVPQLMTELQTLYWGTDFKDYITDPAELEAKLAEQPEDLYFPETLDDPFYAEDRVRFFVNVNDWVDFMKTRDFVFGTRLHGNITAVIAGTPSLMMAKDTRMRELAEFHGLTAVDVNDLEKYRDIWELIGSVDYHRPEAKQAANFDNYLDFLHANGLKTIYDDDPDRTDAPMDELIKQNDVHNEIVSAAKLSRSETAERMLSCIDFLRQRRKEISATVVQREASIKKLRAELAEKKKAVAERDGIIKRKDADIANKAAENDRLNKIINCRSVKLSIMARNAVVPRKKRIKI
;
A
#
# COMPACT_ATOMS: atom_id res chain seq x y z
N MET A 1 15.95 -12.52 -21.40
CA MET A 1 14.82 -12.87 -20.52
C MET A 1 13.73 -11.82 -20.66
N ARG A 2 12.46 -12.17 -20.49
CA ARG A 2 11.33 -11.23 -20.57
C ARG A 2 10.55 -11.22 -19.26
N TYR A 3 10.60 -10.10 -18.56
CA TYR A 3 9.90 -9.91 -17.30
C TYR A 3 8.65 -9.06 -17.50
N LEU A 4 7.53 -9.49 -16.92
CA LEU A 4 6.45 -8.59 -16.58
C LEU A 4 6.83 -7.87 -15.29
N ILE A 5 6.55 -6.58 -15.17
CA ILE A 5 6.80 -5.83 -13.93
C ILE A 5 5.59 -5.01 -13.52
N ARG A 6 5.18 -5.12 -12.24
CA ARG A 6 4.14 -4.27 -11.68
C ARG A 6 4.66 -2.84 -11.57
N GLY A 7 4.02 -1.93 -12.29
CA GLY A 7 4.33 -0.49 -12.27
C GLY A 7 3.53 0.22 -13.35
N GLY A 8 3.61 1.54 -13.41
CA GLY A 8 2.99 2.29 -14.50
C GLY A 8 3.81 2.29 -15.79
N LYS A 9 5.14 2.34 -15.68
CA LYS A 9 6.06 2.32 -16.82
C LYS A 9 7.41 1.72 -16.41
N THR A 10 8.21 1.35 -17.40
CA THR A 10 9.63 1.05 -17.18
C THR A 10 10.44 2.35 -17.02
N PRO A 11 11.63 2.32 -16.40
CA PRO A 11 12.39 3.55 -16.11
C PRO A 11 12.86 4.30 -17.35
N TYR A 12 13.23 3.58 -18.40
CA TYR A 12 13.74 4.11 -19.67
C TYR A 12 12.66 4.56 -20.66
N VAL A 13 11.38 4.38 -20.33
CA VAL A 13 10.27 4.95 -21.11
C VAL A 13 9.93 6.33 -20.56
N LYS A 14 9.95 7.35 -21.43
CA LYS A 14 9.40 8.68 -21.17
C LYS A 14 8.08 8.84 -21.95
N LEU A 15 7.10 9.46 -21.30
CA LEU A 15 5.78 9.77 -21.87
C LEU A 15 5.48 11.27 -21.65
N PRO A 16 4.52 11.87 -22.36
CA PRO A 16 4.05 13.22 -22.06
C PRO A 16 3.46 13.31 -20.64
N THR A 17 3.60 14.47 -19.96
CA THR A 17 3.07 14.67 -18.60
C THR A 17 1.57 14.35 -18.48
N GLY A 18 0.78 14.71 -19.50
CA GLY A 18 -0.65 14.39 -19.58
C GLY A 18 -0.97 12.88 -19.55
N ASP A 19 -0.06 12.02 -20.00
CA ASP A 19 -0.24 10.56 -19.94
C ASP A 19 -0.08 10.02 -18.52
N TYR A 20 0.85 10.58 -17.72
CA TYR A 20 1.00 10.20 -16.32
C TYR A 20 -0.25 10.52 -15.51
N LEU A 21 -0.83 11.69 -15.77
CA LEU A 21 -2.07 12.15 -15.15
C LEU A 21 -3.26 11.28 -15.59
N SER A 22 -3.46 11.11 -16.90
CA SER A 22 -4.64 10.43 -17.44
C SER A 22 -4.69 8.94 -17.17
N LYS A 23 -3.54 8.26 -17.14
CA LYS A 23 -3.45 6.80 -16.95
C LYS A 23 -2.99 6.41 -15.54
N ASN A 24 -2.82 7.39 -14.64
CA ASN A 24 -2.28 7.21 -13.29
C ASN A 24 -0.99 6.35 -13.26
N LEU A 25 -0.03 6.64 -14.14
CA LEU A 25 1.18 5.81 -14.29
C LEU A 25 2.10 5.85 -13.07
N MET A 26 1.93 6.83 -12.18
CA MET A 26 2.65 6.88 -10.90
C MET A 26 1.96 6.04 -9.81
N GLY A 27 0.73 5.56 -9.99
CA GLY A 27 -0.01 4.90 -8.91
C GLY A 27 -0.26 5.88 -7.76
N SER A 28 -0.64 7.10 -8.11
CA SER A 28 -0.89 8.26 -7.27
C SER A 28 0.32 8.84 -6.52
N ASN A 29 1.50 8.22 -6.60
CA ASN A 29 2.72 8.68 -5.92
C ASN A 29 4.00 8.45 -6.76
N SER A 30 4.81 9.49 -7.01
CA SER A 30 6.02 9.39 -7.85
C SER A 30 7.15 8.60 -7.21
N GLY A 31 7.15 8.46 -5.88
CA GLY A 31 8.03 7.54 -5.16
C GLY A 31 7.92 6.09 -5.62
N ASN A 32 6.80 5.71 -6.24
CA ASN A 32 6.64 4.39 -6.84
C ASN A 32 7.61 4.12 -8.00
N PHE A 33 8.06 5.17 -8.70
CA PHE A 33 9.07 5.03 -9.72
C PHE A 33 10.44 4.73 -9.14
N MET A 34 10.74 5.18 -7.93
CA MET A 34 12.07 5.05 -7.33
C MET A 34 12.43 3.60 -7.02
N TYR A 35 11.55 2.86 -6.32
CA TYR A 35 11.82 1.45 -6.04
C TYR A 35 11.76 0.59 -7.30
N LEU A 36 10.90 0.94 -8.27
CA LEU A 36 10.83 0.24 -9.55
C LEU A 36 12.13 0.44 -10.33
N HIS A 37 12.67 1.67 -10.34
CA HIS A 37 13.93 2.00 -10.98
C HIS A 37 15.09 1.20 -10.41
N GLY A 38 15.25 1.15 -9.09
CA GLY A 38 16.32 0.36 -8.46
C GLY A 38 16.27 -1.13 -8.81
N ILE A 39 15.06 -1.70 -8.85
CA ILE A 39 14.85 -3.12 -9.21
C ILE A 39 15.20 -3.37 -10.69
N VAL A 40 14.67 -2.57 -11.62
CA VAL A 40 14.94 -2.77 -13.05
C VAL A 40 16.41 -2.55 -13.35
N ARG A 41 17.05 -1.54 -12.74
CA ARG A 41 18.48 -1.29 -12.87
C ARG A 41 19.30 -2.52 -12.48
N THR A 42 18.96 -3.11 -11.33
CA THR A 42 19.67 -4.27 -10.78
C THR A 42 19.50 -5.53 -11.63
N LEU A 43 18.30 -5.77 -12.17
CA LEU A 43 17.95 -7.00 -12.88
C LEU A 43 18.24 -6.97 -14.39
N MET A 44 18.52 -5.80 -14.97
CA MET A 44 18.79 -5.66 -16.40
C MET A 44 20.26 -5.98 -16.72
N THR A 45 20.62 -7.27 -16.65
CA THR A 45 22.00 -7.76 -16.79
C THR A 45 22.64 -7.42 -18.14
N ASP A 46 21.85 -7.41 -19.21
CA ASP A 46 22.28 -7.13 -20.58
C ASP A 46 21.09 -6.73 -21.48
N SER A 47 21.36 -6.44 -22.75
CA SER A 47 20.35 -6.01 -23.73
C SER A 47 19.31 -7.06 -24.11
N SER A 48 19.50 -8.32 -23.72
CA SER A 48 18.52 -9.41 -23.91
C SER A 48 17.47 -9.47 -22.81
N VAL A 49 17.63 -8.71 -21.72
CA VAL A 49 16.64 -8.59 -20.65
C VAL A 49 15.65 -7.47 -20.98
N GLU A 50 14.39 -7.84 -21.13
CA GLU A 50 13.30 -6.93 -21.46
C GLU A 50 12.28 -6.85 -20.31
N PHE A 51 11.83 -5.65 -19.98
CA PHE A 51 10.74 -5.42 -19.03
C PHE A 51 9.49 -4.90 -19.72
N GLN A 52 8.34 -5.50 -19.41
CA GLN A 52 7.03 -5.02 -19.78
C GLN A 52 6.26 -4.56 -18.53
N SER A 53 5.87 -3.29 -18.50
CA SER A 53 5.05 -2.74 -17.42
C SER A 53 3.61 -3.27 -17.46
N THR A 54 3.02 -3.59 -16.31
CA THR A 54 1.58 -3.90 -16.21
C THR A 54 0.69 -2.67 -16.36
N GLN A 55 1.23 -1.45 -16.22
CA GLN A 55 0.45 -0.23 -16.06
C GLN A 55 -0.57 -0.33 -14.91
N TYR A 56 -0.19 -1.02 -13.83
CA TYR A 56 -1.05 -1.41 -12.71
C TYR A 56 -2.28 -2.27 -13.07
N LYS A 57 -2.41 -2.74 -14.31
CA LYS A 57 -3.43 -3.71 -14.73
C LYS A 57 -3.16 -5.08 -14.10
N TYR A 58 -4.21 -5.73 -13.61
CA TYR A 58 -4.17 -7.12 -13.15
C TYR A 58 -5.27 -8.01 -13.76
N ASN A 59 -6.24 -7.43 -14.48
CA ASN A 59 -7.29 -8.17 -15.16
C ASN A 59 -6.93 -8.31 -16.64
N TYR A 60 -6.56 -9.51 -17.09
CA TYR A 60 -6.22 -9.81 -18.48
C TYR A 60 -7.19 -10.84 -19.05
N SER A 61 -7.46 -10.77 -20.36
CA SER A 61 -8.26 -11.79 -21.03
C SER A 61 -7.50 -13.12 -21.12
N GLU A 62 -8.22 -14.23 -21.36
CA GLU A 62 -7.60 -15.55 -21.53
C GLU A 62 -6.58 -15.55 -22.69
N ASP A 63 -6.87 -14.84 -23.78
CA ASP A 63 -5.96 -14.71 -24.93
C ASP A 63 -4.71 -13.90 -24.59
N GLU A 64 -4.84 -12.83 -23.79
CA GLU A 64 -3.71 -12.06 -23.28
C GLU A 64 -2.83 -12.95 -22.40
N LEU A 65 -3.43 -13.66 -21.44
CA LEU A 65 -2.72 -14.58 -20.54
C LEU A 65 -2.03 -15.72 -21.29
N LYS A 66 -2.66 -16.27 -22.33
CA LYS A 66 -2.05 -17.31 -23.18
C LYS A 66 -0.80 -16.79 -23.89
N LYS A 67 -0.85 -15.57 -24.44
CA LYS A 67 0.31 -14.93 -25.09
C LYS A 67 1.41 -14.61 -24.08
N MET A 68 1.05 -14.13 -22.90
CA MET A 68 1.99 -13.84 -21.80
C MET A 68 2.72 -15.12 -21.36
N ASN A 69 1.97 -16.20 -21.11
CA ASN A 69 2.52 -17.49 -20.68
C ASN A 69 3.42 -18.20 -21.71
N GLN A 70 3.44 -17.75 -22.96
CA GLN A 70 4.36 -18.27 -23.98
C GLN A 70 5.71 -17.54 -24.02
N ARG A 71 5.81 -16.36 -23.39
CA ARG A 71 6.93 -15.44 -23.59
C ARG A 71 7.59 -14.96 -22.31
N LEU A 72 6.87 -14.95 -21.19
CA LEU A 72 7.38 -14.42 -19.94
C LEU A 72 8.23 -15.45 -19.19
N ASP A 73 9.38 -15.00 -18.72
CA ASP A 73 10.29 -15.76 -17.88
C ASP A 73 10.07 -15.49 -16.39
N GLY A 74 9.38 -14.39 -16.05
CA GLY A 74 9.01 -14.08 -14.67
C GLY A 74 8.11 -12.86 -14.54
N PHE A 75 7.49 -12.72 -13.37
CA PHE A 75 6.70 -11.57 -12.98
C PHE A 75 7.32 -10.90 -11.74
N ILE A 76 7.85 -9.68 -11.92
CA ILE A 76 8.43 -8.88 -10.85
C ILE A 76 7.33 -8.00 -10.24
N ILE A 77 7.18 -8.06 -8.92
CA ILE A 77 6.09 -7.39 -8.19
C ILE A 77 6.70 -6.45 -7.14
N PRO A 78 7.14 -5.24 -7.55
CA PRO A 78 7.53 -4.20 -6.61
C PRO A 78 6.31 -3.66 -5.87
N LEU A 79 6.38 -3.68 -4.54
CA LEU A 79 5.33 -3.15 -3.68
C LEU A 79 5.88 -2.05 -2.76
N ALA A 80 4.95 -1.38 -2.11
CA ALA A 80 5.23 -0.46 -1.02
C ALA A 80 4.51 -1.02 0.20
N ASP A 81 3.43 -0.40 0.62
CA ASP A 81 2.56 -0.75 1.74
C ASP A 81 1.30 -1.49 1.26
N ALA A 82 1.47 -2.68 0.69
CA ALA A 82 0.37 -3.41 0.06
C ALA A 82 -0.54 -4.16 1.05
N PHE A 83 -0.08 -4.47 2.26
CA PHE A 83 -0.94 -5.09 3.28
C PHE A 83 -1.66 -4.00 4.08
N ARG A 84 -2.84 -3.62 3.59
CA ARG A 84 -3.71 -2.58 4.16
C ARG A 84 -5.13 -2.67 3.61
N ASP A 85 -6.09 -2.15 4.37
CA ASP A 85 -7.53 -2.25 4.09
C ASP A 85 -7.92 -1.75 2.69
N ASN A 86 -7.44 -0.55 2.31
CA ASN A 86 -7.75 0.08 1.03
C ASN A 86 -6.92 -0.45 -0.16
N PHE A 87 -6.18 -1.55 0.01
CA PHE A 87 -5.46 -2.24 -1.06
C PHE A 87 -5.93 -3.70 -1.26
N ILE A 88 -6.93 -4.15 -0.51
CA ILE A 88 -7.48 -5.51 -0.58
C ILE A 88 -7.92 -5.88 -2.01
N THR A 89 -8.55 -4.96 -2.74
CA THR A 89 -9.07 -5.23 -4.09
C THR A 89 -7.93 -5.49 -5.08
N GLU A 90 -6.90 -4.66 -5.02
CA GLU A 90 -5.68 -4.76 -5.80
C GLU A 90 -4.91 -6.02 -5.43
N LEU A 91 -4.82 -6.34 -4.14
CA LEU A 91 -4.16 -7.55 -3.64
C LEU A 91 -4.83 -8.81 -4.20
N LYS A 92 -6.16 -8.92 -4.11
CA LYS A 92 -6.93 -9.99 -4.75
C LYS A 92 -6.70 -10.05 -6.26
N GLY A 93 -6.59 -8.90 -6.91
CA GLY A 93 -6.26 -8.78 -8.33
C GLY A 93 -4.90 -9.36 -8.67
N LEU A 94 -3.88 -8.99 -7.90
CA LEU A 94 -2.52 -9.49 -8.03
C LEU A 94 -2.46 -11.00 -7.76
N THR A 95 -3.14 -11.50 -6.73
CA THR A 95 -3.22 -12.95 -6.45
C THR A 95 -3.77 -13.73 -7.64
N ARG A 96 -4.87 -13.25 -8.25
CA ARG A 96 -5.43 -13.90 -9.46
C ARG A 96 -4.44 -13.90 -10.62
N LEU A 97 -3.77 -12.78 -10.86
CA LEU A 97 -2.77 -12.68 -11.92
C LEU A 97 -1.59 -13.63 -11.66
N VAL A 98 -1.05 -13.64 -10.45
CA VAL A 98 0.03 -14.54 -10.04
C VAL A 98 -0.38 -15.98 -10.29
N ARG A 99 -1.57 -16.41 -9.84
CA ARG A 99 -2.06 -17.78 -10.06
C ARG A 99 -2.22 -18.11 -11.55
N ALA A 100 -2.67 -17.16 -12.38
CA ALA A 100 -2.88 -17.35 -13.82
C ALA A 100 -1.60 -17.40 -14.67
N LEU A 101 -0.52 -16.75 -14.23
CA LEU A 101 0.78 -16.79 -14.90
C LEU A 101 1.54 -18.09 -14.58
N LYS A 102 2.18 -18.70 -15.57
CA LYS A 102 2.95 -19.94 -15.42
C LYS A 102 4.39 -19.72 -14.97
N CYS A 103 4.91 -18.52 -15.18
CA CYS A 103 6.27 -18.15 -14.81
C CYS A 103 6.39 -17.88 -13.29
N PRO A 104 7.61 -17.93 -12.74
CA PRO A 104 7.89 -17.47 -11.38
C PRO A 104 7.41 -16.05 -11.10
N SER A 105 7.02 -15.76 -9.86
CA SER A 105 6.53 -14.44 -9.44
C SER A 105 7.28 -13.96 -8.20
N TYR A 106 7.87 -12.77 -8.26
CA TYR A 106 8.84 -12.29 -7.28
C TYR A 106 8.35 -11.01 -6.60
N VAL A 107 8.02 -11.08 -5.31
CA VAL A 107 7.67 -9.89 -4.53
C VAL A 107 8.94 -9.27 -3.96
N ILE A 108 9.24 -8.05 -4.41
CA ILE A 108 10.47 -7.35 -4.03
C ILE A 108 10.10 -6.09 -3.26
N GLY A 109 10.05 -6.25 -1.93
CA GLY A 109 9.73 -5.20 -0.99
C GLY A 109 8.22 -5.00 -0.87
N VAL A 110 7.60 -5.68 0.10
CA VAL A 110 6.22 -5.42 0.54
C VAL A 110 6.22 -4.98 2.01
N GLY A 111 5.24 -4.17 2.38
CA GLY A 111 5.09 -3.59 3.71
C GLY A 111 3.65 -3.68 4.19
N VAL A 112 3.48 -3.78 5.50
CA VAL A 112 2.20 -3.61 6.19
C VAL A 112 1.98 -2.14 6.55
N SER A 113 0.77 -1.64 6.33
CA SER A 113 0.34 -0.35 6.86
C SER A 113 -0.58 -0.58 8.06
N ALA A 114 0.02 -1.01 9.15
CA ALA A 114 -0.65 -1.10 10.44
C ALA A 114 0.11 -0.22 11.44
N SER A 115 -0.56 0.83 11.90
CA SER A 115 -0.07 1.68 12.98
C SER A 115 -0.96 1.44 14.20
N ALA A 116 -0.63 0.40 14.97
CA ALA A 116 -0.94 0.30 16.40
C ALA A 116 -0.31 -0.99 16.93
N GLU A 117 0.42 -0.92 18.04
CA GLU A 117 0.75 -2.10 18.83
C GLU A 117 -0.52 -2.90 19.17
N GLU A 118 -1.66 -2.21 19.31
CA GLU A 118 -2.99 -2.80 19.53
C GLU A 118 -3.39 -3.78 18.43
N LYS A 119 -3.21 -3.45 17.13
CA LYS A 119 -3.53 -4.39 16.03
C LYS A 119 -2.69 -5.66 16.10
N PHE A 120 -1.41 -5.52 16.46
CA PHE A 120 -0.54 -6.66 16.67
C PHE A 120 -0.89 -7.46 17.92
N ALA A 121 -1.35 -6.80 18.99
CA ALA A 121 -1.79 -7.44 20.23
C ALA A 121 -3.12 -8.19 20.05
N GLU A 122 -4.04 -7.61 19.27
CA GLU A 122 -5.32 -8.22 18.91
C GLU A 122 -5.17 -9.34 17.87
N GLY A 123 -4.10 -9.30 17.07
CA GLY A 123 -3.87 -10.23 15.97
C GLY A 123 -4.94 -10.12 14.88
N CYS A 124 -5.60 -8.97 14.76
CA CYS A 124 -6.71 -8.71 13.86
C CYS A 124 -6.45 -7.45 13.04
N PHE A 125 -6.23 -7.63 11.74
CA PHE A 125 -5.85 -6.58 10.78
C PHE A 125 -6.96 -6.30 9.76
N GLY A 126 -7.83 -7.27 9.48
CA GLY A 126 -8.94 -7.16 8.52
C GLY A 126 -8.59 -7.56 7.08
N PHE A 127 -7.38 -8.05 6.84
CA PHE A 127 -6.85 -8.41 5.52
C PHE A 127 -5.92 -9.62 5.53
N GLU A 128 -5.92 -10.40 6.62
CA GLU A 128 -5.04 -11.55 6.84
C GLU A 128 -5.29 -12.64 5.82
N GLU A 129 -6.56 -12.93 5.51
CA GLU A 129 -6.93 -13.95 4.54
C GLU A 129 -6.40 -13.60 3.15
N GLU A 130 -6.56 -12.35 2.72
CA GLU A 130 -6.05 -11.87 1.45
C GLU A 130 -4.53 -11.79 1.38
N ALA A 131 -3.89 -11.32 2.45
CA ALA A 131 -2.44 -11.32 2.57
C ALA A 131 -1.89 -12.74 2.50
N LYS A 132 -2.54 -13.69 3.19
CA LYS A 132 -2.15 -15.10 3.18
C LYS A 132 -2.31 -15.71 1.79
N ASP A 133 -3.47 -15.56 1.13
CA ASP A 133 -3.71 -16.10 -0.21
C ASP A 133 -2.70 -15.52 -1.24
N PHE A 134 -2.39 -14.23 -1.12
CA PHE A 134 -1.36 -13.60 -1.95
C PHE A 134 0.03 -14.20 -1.71
N CYS A 135 0.44 -14.34 -0.45
CA CYS A 135 1.76 -14.90 -0.10
C CYS A 135 1.88 -16.37 -0.53
N ASP A 136 0.85 -17.19 -0.28
CA ASP A 136 0.79 -18.58 -0.73
C ASP A 136 0.96 -18.67 -2.26
N ALA A 137 0.21 -17.86 -3.01
CA ALA A 137 0.27 -17.85 -4.48
C ALA A 137 1.67 -17.46 -5.03
N VAL A 138 2.38 -16.58 -4.32
CA VAL A 138 3.74 -16.15 -4.69
C VAL A 138 4.77 -17.23 -4.33
N LEU A 139 4.68 -17.81 -3.13
CA LEU A 139 5.62 -18.83 -2.63
C LEU A 139 5.47 -20.19 -3.32
N GLU A 140 4.31 -20.49 -3.90
CA GLU A 140 4.14 -21.61 -4.83
C GLU A 140 5.07 -21.50 -6.06
N LYS A 141 5.61 -20.31 -6.36
CA LYS A 141 6.32 -19.98 -7.60
C LYS A 141 7.64 -19.23 -7.39
N SER A 142 8.09 -19.06 -6.15
CA SER A 142 9.32 -18.33 -5.81
C SER A 142 9.95 -18.88 -4.53
N GLY A 143 11.19 -18.49 -4.26
CA GLY A 143 11.89 -18.93 -3.05
C GLY A 143 11.44 -18.17 -1.81
N GLN A 144 11.43 -16.84 -1.89
CA GLN A 144 11.19 -15.96 -0.74
C GLN A 144 10.46 -14.67 -1.15
N ILE A 145 9.68 -14.13 -0.23
CA ILE A 145 9.10 -12.79 -0.31
C ILE A 145 10.05 -11.77 0.34
N GLY A 146 10.38 -10.70 -0.38
CA GLY A 146 11.15 -9.58 0.18
C GLY A 146 10.23 -8.61 0.90
N VAL A 147 10.44 -8.39 2.20
CA VAL A 147 9.67 -7.42 3.00
C VAL A 147 10.51 -6.17 3.31
N ARG A 148 9.82 -5.05 3.53
CA ARG A 148 10.46 -3.74 3.75
C ARG A 148 11.01 -3.54 5.16
N GLY A 149 10.56 -4.32 6.14
CA GLY A 149 11.05 -4.21 7.51
C GLY A 149 10.47 -5.25 8.47
N ALA A 150 10.90 -5.17 9.74
CA ALA A 150 10.61 -6.10 10.82
C ALA A 150 9.13 -6.22 11.22
N GLU A 151 8.35 -5.14 11.26
CA GLU A 151 6.90 -5.14 11.49
C GLU A 151 6.16 -5.94 10.42
N THR A 152 6.59 -5.80 9.16
CA THR A 152 6.02 -6.63 8.08
C THR A 152 6.44 -8.08 8.24
N GLY A 153 7.68 -8.33 8.66
CA GLY A 153 8.14 -9.68 9.01
C GLY A 153 7.28 -10.30 10.13
N ARG A 154 7.08 -9.58 11.23
CA ARG A 154 6.23 -9.97 12.36
C ARG A 154 4.80 -10.26 11.92
N PHE A 155 4.23 -9.44 11.02
CA PHE A 155 2.91 -9.71 10.44
C PHE A 155 2.89 -11.04 9.67
N LEU A 156 3.92 -11.33 8.87
CA LEU A 156 4.01 -12.62 8.17
C LEU A 156 4.24 -13.80 9.12
N GLU A 157 4.98 -13.62 10.21
CA GLU A 157 5.15 -14.66 11.25
C GLU A 157 3.83 -15.01 11.94
N LEU A 158 2.97 -14.01 12.21
CA LEU A 158 1.62 -14.24 12.72
C LEU A 158 0.76 -15.06 11.76
N LEU A 159 0.99 -14.94 10.46
CA LEU A 159 0.32 -15.76 9.43
C LEU A 159 0.96 -17.15 9.24
N GLY A 160 2.04 -17.45 9.97
CA GLY A 160 2.73 -18.75 9.98
C GLY A 160 3.91 -18.88 9.02
N TYR A 161 4.35 -17.79 8.39
CA TYR A 161 5.55 -17.76 7.55
C TYR A 161 6.82 -17.59 8.40
N LYS A 162 7.98 -18.02 7.89
CA LYS A 162 9.25 -17.98 8.63
C LYS A 162 10.30 -17.14 7.92
N GLU A 163 10.96 -16.25 8.68
CA GLU A 163 12.10 -15.49 8.16
C GLU A 163 13.23 -16.44 7.74
N GLY A 164 13.93 -16.10 6.66
CA GLY A 164 15.03 -16.89 6.11
C GLY A 164 14.59 -18.13 5.34
N LYS A 165 13.31 -18.52 5.41
CA LYS A 165 12.71 -19.59 4.59
C LYS A 165 11.68 -19.03 3.62
N ASP A 166 10.64 -18.39 4.12
CA ASP A 166 9.47 -17.95 3.35
C ASP A 166 9.56 -16.44 3.02
N PHE A 167 10.20 -15.65 3.89
CA PHE A 167 10.44 -14.24 3.63
C PHE A 167 11.82 -13.77 4.13
N ARG A 168 12.23 -12.59 3.70
CA ARG A 168 13.44 -11.90 4.17
C ARG A 168 13.22 -10.40 4.25
N ILE A 169 13.71 -9.77 5.31
CA ILE A 169 13.72 -8.32 5.42
C ILE A 169 14.83 -7.76 4.52
N ILE A 170 14.45 -6.96 3.53
CA ILE A 170 15.36 -6.38 2.53
C ILE A 170 15.35 -4.85 2.50
N GLY A 171 14.50 -4.19 3.27
CA GLY A 171 14.37 -2.73 3.21
C GLY A 171 13.69 -2.23 1.92
N CYS A 172 13.79 -0.93 1.66
CA CYS A 172 13.34 -0.34 0.40
C CYS A 172 14.36 -0.53 -0.74
N PRO A 173 13.98 -1.15 -1.88
CA PRO A 173 14.88 -1.37 -3.02
C PRO A 173 15.48 -0.10 -3.65
N SER A 174 14.85 1.06 -3.43
CA SER A 174 15.36 2.35 -3.90
C SER A 174 16.76 2.69 -3.36
N MET A 175 17.09 2.24 -2.15
CA MET A 175 18.39 2.50 -1.53
C MET A 175 19.54 1.83 -2.27
N TYR A 176 19.26 0.76 -3.02
CA TYR A 176 20.25 -0.06 -3.72
C TYR A 176 20.47 0.37 -5.17
N THR A 177 19.85 1.47 -5.60
CA THR A 177 19.85 1.92 -7.00
C THR A 177 21.26 2.03 -7.57
N PHE A 178 22.23 2.52 -6.78
CA PHE A 178 23.62 2.71 -7.19
C PHE A 178 24.60 1.75 -6.50
N GLY A 179 24.11 0.62 -5.99
CA GLY A 179 24.94 -0.48 -5.52
C GLY A 179 25.42 -0.37 -4.07
N ARG A 180 26.57 -0.99 -3.82
CA ARG A 180 27.15 -1.23 -2.49
C ARG A 180 27.64 0.04 -1.78
N HIS A 181 28.04 1.06 -2.55
CA HIS A 181 28.71 2.25 -2.02
C HIS A 181 27.73 3.42 -1.91
N LEU A 182 27.74 4.08 -0.76
CA LEU A 182 26.98 5.29 -0.51
C LEU A 182 27.90 6.31 0.14
N LYS A 183 27.95 7.51 -0.44
CA LYS A 183 28.67 8.63 0.13
C LYS A 183 27.76 9.85 0.15
N ILE A 184 27.54 10.39 1.34
CA ILE A 184 26.75 11.59 1.60
C ILE A 184 27.74 12.73 1.84
N ARG A 185 27.44 13.91 1.29
CA ARG A 185 28.22 15.12 1.53
C ARG A 185 27.99 15.65 2.95
N ASP A 186 28.86 16.52 3.43
CA ASP A 186 28.61 17.24 4.67
C ASP A 186 27.44 18.23 4.49
N THR A 187 26.69 18.47 5.57
CA THR A 187 25.59 19.45 5.58
C THR A 187 26.11 20.89 5.71
N VAL A 188 25.34 21.86 5.20
CA VAL A 188 25.63 23.30 5.32
C VAL A 188 24.53 23.98 6.14
N LYS A 189 24.92 24.61 7.25
CA LYS A 189 24.03 25.41 8.10
C LYS A 189 24.01 26.87 7.63
N SER A 190 23.26 27.16 6.57
CA SER A 190 23.12 28.53 6.06
C SER A 190 21.73 28.76 5.47
N PRO A 191 21.08 29.92 5.73
CA PRO A 191 19.83 30.31 5.08
C PRO A 191 19.90 30.37 3.54
N ASP A 192 21.10 30.55 2.98
CA ASP A 192 21.36 30.59 1.53
C ASP A 192 21.60 29.20 0.93
N CYS A 193 21.60 28.12 1.72
CA CYS A 193 21.78 26.78 1.18
C CYS A 193 20.63 26.43 0.22
N LYS A 194 20.95 25.67 -0.84
CA LYS A 194 19.97 25.21 -1.82
C LYS A 194 19.11 24.11 -1.20
N CYS A 195 18.12 24.52 -0.42
CA CYS A 195 17.23 23.62 0.27
C CYS A 195 16.13 23.08 -0.66
N ALA A 196 15.82 21.79 -0.55
CA ALA A 196 14.59 21.23 -1.05
C ALA A 196 13.73 20.69 0.10
N VAL A 197 12.42 20.86 -0.01
CA VAL A 197 11.45 20.40 0.99
C VAL A 197 10.43 19.50 0.34
N ASN A 198 10.04 18.44 1.03
CA ASN A 198 8.94 17.56 0.62
C ASN A 198 7.92 17.46 1.75
N MET A 199 6.64 17.30 1.41
CA MET A 199 5.60 17.25 2.43
C MET A 199 4.53 16.22 2.10
N SER A 200 3.90 15.70 3.14
CA SER A 200 2.75 14.82 3.05
C SER A 200 1.51 15.48 3.64
N HIS A 201 0.32 15.03 3.25
CA HIS A 201 -0.93 15.57 3.80
C HIS A 201 -1.12 15.22 5.29
N ALA A 202 -0.34 14.29 5.85
CA ALA A 202 -0.42 13.99 7.27
C ALA A 202 -0.20 15.27 8.11
N PRO A 203 -1.06 15.55 9.12
CA PRO A 203 -0.98 16.77 9.93
C PRO A 203 0.30 16.87 10.76
N GLU A 204 0.87 15.75 11.17
CA GLU A 204 1.97 15.69 12.11
C GLU A 204 3.25 16.32 11.54
N GLY A 205 3.81 17.28 12.28
CA GLY A 205 5.04 17.99 11.92
C GLY A 205 4.87 19.12 10.89
N ARG A 206 3.67 19.37 10.35
CA ARG A 206 3.45 20.45 9.35
C ARG A 206 3.80 21.84 9.89
N ASP A 207 3.41 22.16 11.11
CA ASP A 207 3.73 23.46 11.73
C ASP A 207 5.24 23.70 11.83
N PHE A 208 6.00 22.66 12.16
CA PHE A 208 7.46 22.74 12.22
C PHE A 208 8.03 22.96 10.82
N ILE A 209 7.55 22.22 9.81
CA ILE A 209 7.97 22.37 8.41
C ILE A 209 7.66 23.77 7.89
N GLU A 210 6.47 24.31 8.14
CA GLU A 210 6.09 25.67 7.73
C GLU A 210 7.03 26.72 8.33
N LYS A 211 7.31 26.60 9.63
CA LYS A 211 8.28 27.48 10.33
C LYS A 211 9.70 27.30 9.79
N ALA A 212 10.11 26.08 9.45
CA ALA A 212 11.43 25.78 8.91
C ALA A 212 11.61 26.35 7.49
N ILE A 213 10.59 26.23 6.62
CA ILE A 213 10.61 26.76 5.24
C ILE A 213 10.93 28.25 5.24
N LYS A 214 10.34 29.02 6.16
CA LYS A 214 10.54 30.48 6.29
C LYS A 214 11.97 30.88 6.69
N GLN A 215 12.80 29.94 7.14
CA GLN A 215 14.20 30.19 7.52
C GLN A 215 15.18 30.02 6.36
N PHE A 216 14.72 29.51 5.21
CA PHE A 216 15.51 29.40 3.99
C PHE A 216 15.10 30.50 3.00
N ARG A 217 16.06 31.07 2.28
CA ARG A 217 15.82 32.21 1.39
C ARG A 217 14.98 31.88 0.16
N ALA A 218 15.20 30.70 -0.43
CA ALA A 218 14.52 30.26 -1.64
C ALA A 218 14.43 28.72 -1.70
N PRO A 219 13.73 28.08 -0.74
CA PRO A 219 13.56 26.63 -0.77
C PRO A 219 12.75 26.21 -1.99
N ILE A 220 13.04 25.02 -2.53
CA ILE A 220 12.29 24.38 -3.61
C ILE A 220 11.37 23.30 -3.03
N TYR A 221 10.10 23.33 -3.40
CA TYR A 221 9.15 22.28 -3.08
C TYR A 221 9.25 21.12 -4.07
N VAL A 222 9.39 19.90 -3.54
CA VAL A 222 9.45 18.66 -4.32
C VAL A 222 8.25 17.77 -3.96
N PRO A 223 7.09 18.01 -4.59
CA PRO A 223 5.88 17.21 -4.43
C PRO A 223 6.02 15.79 -4.99
N GLN A 224 5.10 14.90 -4.59
CA GLN A 224 5.11 13.49 -5.00
C GLN A 224 3.75 12.91 -5.37
N LEU A 225 2.64 13.60 -5.08
CA LEU A 225 1.30 13.10 -5.32
C LEU A 225 0.75 13.53 -6.67
N MET A 226 -0.19 12.73 -7.16
CA MET A 226 -0.95 13.05 -8.36
C MET A 226 -1.65 14.40 -8.25
N THR A 227 -2.25 14.72 -7.10
CA THR A 227 -2.96 15.99 -6.88
C THR A 227 -2.04 17.20 -7.02
N GLU A 228 -0.82 17.11 -6.49
CA GLU A 228 0.19 18.17 -6.61
C GLU A 228 0.68 18.33 -8.06
N LEU A 229 0.80 17.22 -8.81
CA LEU A 229 1.10 17.27 -10.24
C LEU A 229 -0.06 17.89 -11.03
N GLN A 230 -1.31 17.63 -10.65
CA GLN A 230 -2.49 18.23 -11.27
C GLN A 230 -2.50 19.75 -11.04
N THR A 231 -2.30 20.21 -9.80
CA THR A 231 -2.15 21.64 -9.49
C THR A 231 -1.01 22.25 -10.30
N LEU A 232 0.16 21.62 -10.31
CA LEU A 232 1.33 22.14 -11.02
C LEU A 232 1.10 22.21 -12.54
N TYR A 233 0.55 21.16 -13.13
CA TYR A 233 0.50 21.01 -14.59
C TYR A 233 -0.74 21.67 -15.21
N TRP A 234 -1.92 21.46 -14.61
CA TRP A 234 -3.19 21.97 -15.11
C TRP A 234 -3.64 23.27 -14.42
N GLY A 235 -3.13 23.56 -13.23
CA GLY A 235 -3.44 24.82 -12.55
C GLY A 235 -4.82 24.87 -11.90
N THR A 236 -5.37 23.73 -11.48
CA THR A 236 -6.67 23.70 -10.79
C THR A 236 -6.57 22.97 -9.45
N ASP A 237 -7.56 23.18 -8.58
CA ASP A 237 -7.57 22.62 -7.23
C ASP A 237 -7.85 21.10 -7.28
N PHE A 238 -7.24 20.34 -6.38
CA PHE A 238 -7.49 18.91 -6.26
C PHE A 238 -8.99 18.59 -6.07
N LYS A 239 -9.73 19.49 -5.43
CA LYS A 239 -11.18 19.41 -5.18
C LYS A 239 -11.98 19.33 -6.48
N ASP A 240 -11.49 19.95 -7.55
CA ASP A 240 -12.17 19.97 -8.86
C ASP A 240 -12.05 18.63 -9.61
N TYR A 241 -11.11 17.76 -9.20
CA TYR A 241 -10.86 16.46 -9.83
C TYR A 241 -11.55 15.28 -9.14
N ILE A 242 -11.94 15.45 -7.88
CA ILE A 242 -12.53 14.38 -7.10
C ILE A 242 -14.05 14.48 -7.21
N THR A 243 -14.57 13.64 -8.10
CA THR A 243 -16.01 13.62 -8.38
C THR A 243 -16.80 12.69 -7.46
N ASP A 244 -16.12 11.83 -6.67
CA ASP A 244 -16.77 11.00 -5.65
C ASP A 244 -16.84 11.79 -4.34
N PRO A 245 -18.04 12.15 -3.83
CA PRO A 245 -18.17 12.92 -2.60
C PRO A 245 -17.50 12.27 -1.38
N ALA A 246 -17.49 10.94 -1.30
CA ALA A 246 -16.85 10.25 -0.18
C ALA A 246 -15.32 10.29 -0.26
N GLU A 247 -14.76 10.22 -1.48
CA GLU A 247 -13.32 10.42 -1.69
C GLU A 247 -12.91 11.87 -1.36
N LEU A 248 -13.74 12.84 -1.72
CA LEU A 248 -13.50 14.25 -1.42
C LEU A 248 -13.55 14.51 0.08
N GLU A 249 -14.58 14.02 0.77
CA GLU A 249 -14.73 14.14 2.22
C GLU A 249 -13.53 13.51 2.96
N ALA A 250 -13.12 12.30 2.58
CA ALA A 250 -11.96 11.63 3.17
C ALA A 250 -10.67 12.43 2.97
N LYS A 251 -10.45 12.99 1.77
CA LYS A 251 -9.27 13.80 1.48
C LYS A 251 -9.27 15.14 2.23
N LEU A 252 -10.42 15.79 2.34
CA LEU A 252 -10.56 17.01 3.13
C LEU A 252 -10.29 16.74 4.63
N ALA A 253 -10.70 15.57 5.14
CA ALA A 253 -10.40 15.18 6.52
C ALA A 253 -8.89 14.99 6.78
N GLU A 254 -8.11 14.61 5.76
CA GLU A 254 -6.64 14.57 5.83
C GLU A 254 -6.00 15.97 5.78
N GLN A 255 -6.76 17.02 5.48
CA GLN A 255 -6.29 18.38 5.27
C GLN A 255 -7.08 19.38 6.12
N PRO A 256 -6.77 19.49 7.43
CA PRO A 256 -7.33 20.55 8.26
C PRO A 256 -7.02 21.92 7.65
N GLU A 257 -8.04 22.77 7.51
CA GLU A 257 -7.93 24.08 6.84
C GLU A 257 -6.92 25.02 7.53
N ASP A 258 -6.60 24.77 8.79
CA ASP A 258 -5.67 25.53 9.61
C ASP A 258 -4.20 25.11 9.46
N LEU A 259 -3.91 24.01 8.75
CA LEU A 259 -2.56 23.49 8.57
C LEU A 259 -2.02 23.75 7.16
N TYR A 260 -0.88 24.44 7.08
CA TYR A 260 -0.23 24.80 5.82
C TYR A 260 0.10 23.58 4.93
N PHE A 261 -0.32 23.63 3.65
CA PHE A 261 0.08 22.68 2.61
C PHE A 261 0.14 23.34 1.21
N PRO A 262 1.26 23.23 0.45
CA PRO A 262 1.38 23.83 -0.90
C PRO A 262 0.57 23.03 -1.94
N GLU A 263 -0.71 23.36 -2.10
CA GLU A 263 -1.60 22.70 -3.06
C GLU A 263 -2.44 23.61 -3.96
N THR A 264 -2.24 24.92 -3.88
CA THR A 264 -2.92 25.91 -4.72
C THR A 264 -1.90 26.68 -5.57
N LEU A 265 -2.35 27.23 -6.71
CA LEU A 265 -1.48 28.08 -7.54
C LEU A 265 -1.08 29.39 -6.88
N ASP A 266 -1.88 29.87 -5.92
CA ASP A 266 -1.63 31.10 -5.17
C ASP A 266 -0.57 30.90 -4.07
N ASP A 267 -0.25 29.65 -3.71
CA ASP A 267 0.83 29.36 -2.78
C ASP A 267 2.18 29.88 -3.36
N PRO A 268 3.03 30.52 -2.54
CA PRO A 268 4.30 31.08 -2.99
C PRO A 268 5.19 30.10 -3.76
N PHE A 269 5.18 28.80 -3.44
CA PHE A 269 5.94 27.82 -4.20
C PHE A 269 5.47 27.75 -5.66
N TYR A 270 4.17 27.75 -5.92
CA TYR A 270 3.63 27.64 -7.29
C TYR A 270 3.70 28.96 -8.04
N ALA A 271 3.37 30.08 -7.37
CA ALA A 271 3.37 31.42 -7.95
C ALA A 271 4.78 31.90 -8.36
N GLU A 272 5.80 31.50 -7.60
CA GLU A 272 7.21 31.90 -7.82
C GLU A 272 8.01 30.85 -8.61
N ASP A 273 7.36 29.82 -9.17
CA ASP A 273 8.03 28.72 -9.88
C ASP A 273 9.09 27.99 -9.03
N ARG A 274 8.79 27.79 -7.73
CA ARG A 274 9.64 27.05 -6.79
C ARG A 274 9.17 25.62 -6.55
N VAL A 275 8.36 25.05 -7.45
CA VAL A 275 7.96 23.64 -7.43
C VAL A 275 8.78 22.85 -8.47
N ARG A 276 9.27 21.67 -8.12
CA ARG A 276 9.89 20.73 -9.06
C ARG A 276 9.31 19.33 -8.87
N PHE A 277 8.52 18.86 -9.84
CA PHE A 277 7.91 17.54 -9.85
C PHE A 277 8.68 16.61 -10.80
N PHE A 278 8.94 15.38 -10.37
CA PHE A 278 9.69 14.41 -11.16
C PHE A 278 8.87 13.17 -11.50
N VAL A 279 8.77 12.87 -12.80
CA VAL A 279 8.21 11.62 -13.35
C VAL A 279 9.31 10.68 -13.89
N ASN A 280 10.56 11.15 -13.87
CA ASN A 280 11.76 10.40 -14.19
C ASN A 280 12.70 10.42 -12.97
N VAL A 281 13.26 9.26 -12.63
CA VAL A 281 14.11 9.07 -11.45
C VAL A 281 15.50 9.68 -11.64
N ASN A 282 16.08 9.63 -12.84
CA ASN A 282 17.40 10.21 -13.09
C ASN A 282 17.35 11.74 -12.97
N ASP A 283 16.35 12.37 -13.58
CA ASP A 283 16.13 13.81 -13.45
C ASP A 283 15.95 14.22 -11.97
N TRP A 284 15.27 13.37 -11.18
CA TRP A 284 15.09 13.60 -9.75
C TRP A 284 16.41 13.49 -8.98
N VAL A 285 17.18 12.42 -9.21
CA VAL A 285 18.50 12.21 -8.59
C VAL A 285 19.46 13.34 -8.96
N ASP A 286 19.51 13.73 -10.23
CA ASP A 286 20.37 14.79 -10.72
C ASP A 286 19.99 16.15 -10.13
N PHE A 287 18.69 16.45 -10.02
CA PHE A 287 18.25 17.62 -9.27
C PHE A 287 18.71 17.56 -7.81
N MET A 288 18.56 16.43 -7.13
CA MET A 288 18.95 16.28 -5.73
C MET A 288 20.45 16.45 -5.51
N LYS A 289 21.31 16.04 -6.45
CA LYS A 289 22.77 16.31 -6.40
C LYS A 289 23.09 17.80 -6.35
N THR A 290 22.23 18.66 -6.90
CA THR A 290 22.43 20.12 -6.90
C THR A 290 21.95 20.84 -5.64
N ARG A 291 21.27 20.12 -4.72
CA ARG A 291 20.77 20.67 -3.46
C ARG A 291 21.84 20.55 -2.38
N ASP A 292 21.81 21.41 -1.38
CA ASP A 292 22.73 21.34 -0.24
C ASP A 292 22.11 20.61 0.95
N PHE A 293 20.78 20.63 1.04
CA PHE A 293 20.03 20.01 2.13
C PHE A 293 18.60 19.67 1.68
N VAL A 294 18.07 18.54 2.16
CA VAL A 294 16.69 18.12 1.90
C VAL A 294 16.02 17.73 3.21
N PHE A 295 14.78 18.15 3.44
CA PHE A 295 14.02 17.69 4.60
C PHE A 295 12.54 17.50 4.30
N GLY A 296 11.86 16.69 5.12
CA GLY A 296 10.41 16.56 5.03
C GLY A 296 9.84 15.20 5.43
N THR A 297 8.53 15.04 5.22
CA THR A 297 7.73 13.88 5.68
C THR A 297 7.49 12.81 4.60
N ARG A 298 8.15 12.88 3.44
CA ARG A 298 8.07 11.85 2.40
C ARG A 298 9.29 10.96 2.40
N LEU A 299 9.07 9.66 2.60
CA LEU A 299 10.08 8.62 2.54
C LEU A 299 10.94 8.72 1.26
N HIS A 300 10.34 8.59 0.08
CA HIS A 300 11.11 8.56 -1.17
C HIS A 300 11.72 9.92 -1.54
N GLY A 301 11.18 11.04 -1.06
CA GLY A 301 11.81 12.35 -1.26
C GLY A 301 13.17 12.46 -0.56
N ASN A 302 13.23 11.92 0.65
CA ASN A 302 14.46 11.87 1.42
C ASN A 302 15.40 10.75 0.91
N ILE A 303 14.89 9.57 0.56
CA ILE A 303 15.72 8.50 -0.03
C ILE A 303 16.40 8.98 -1.32
N THR A 304 15.69 9.68 -2.21
CA THR A 304 16.31 10.20 -3.44
C THR A 304 17.47 11.13 -3.14
N ALA A 305 17.35 11.96 -2.11
CA ALA A 305 18.43 12.84 -1.67
C ALA A 305 19.62 12.04 -1.13
N VAL A 306 19.36 11.03 -0.29
CA VAL A 306 20.39 10.14 0.27
C VAL A 306 21.18 9.45 -0.84
N ILE A 307 20.50 8.76 -1.78
CA ILE A 307 21.19 8.04 -2.88
C ILE A 307 21.88 8.99 -3.87
N ALA A 308 21.49 10.26 -3.90
CA ALA A 308 22.17 11.31 -4.65
C ALA A 308 23.42 11.88 -3.93
N GLY A 309 23.71 11.42 -2.71
CA GLY A 309 24.81 11.92 -1.88
C GLY A 309 24.51 13.28 -1.24
N THR A 310 23.24 13.65 -1.10
CA THR A 310 22.81 14.92 -0.51
C THR A 310 22.31 14.69 0.92
N PRO A 311 22.76 15.50 1.91
CA PRO A 311 22.26 15.44 3.28
C PRO A 311 20.73 15.56 3.31
N SER A 312 20.09 14.61 4.00
CA SER A 312 18.64 14.54 4.06
C SER A 312 18.17 14.29 5.50
N LEU A 313 17.14 15.02 5.94
CA LEU A 313 16.50 14.86 7.24
C LEU A 313 15.04 14.45 7.07
N MET A 314 14.75 13.20 7.39
CA MET A 314 13.39 12.68 7.34
C MET A 314 12.64 12.95 8.64
N MET A 315 11.42 13.46 8.53
CA MET A 315 10.49 13.58 9.64
C MET A 315 9.56 12.37 9.60
N ALA A 316 9.85 11.35 10.42
CA ALA A 316 9.14 10.09 10.42
C ALA A 316 7.79 10.24 11.13
N LYS A 317 6.72 10.17 10.35
CA LYS A 317 5.34 10.38 10.82
C LYS A 317 4.58 9.12 11.17
N ASP A 318 5.07 7.97 10.70
CA ASP A 318 4.43 6.68 10.89
C ASP A 318 5.47 5.60 11.18
N THR A 319 5.00 4.47 11.68
CA THR A 319 5.82 3.29 12.03
C THR A 319 6.63 2.79 10.83
N ARG A 320 6.07 2.83 9.62
CA ARG A 320 6.72 2.33 8.40
C ARG A 320 7.94 3.17 8.03
N MET A 321 7.83 4.49 8.17
CA MET A 321 8.96 5.39 7.94
C MET A 321 10.04 5.17 8.99
N ARG A 322 9.68 4.99 10.27
CA ARG A 322 10.64 4.71 11.34
C ARG A 322 11.40 3.42 11.09
N GLU A 323 10.70 2.33 10.82
CA GLU A 323 11.27 1.02 10.54
C GLU A 323 12.27 1.06 9.37
N LEU A 324 11.90 1.71 8.27
CA LEU A 324 12.81 1.86 7.12
C LEU A 324 13.99 2.78 7.43
N ALA A 325 13.77 3.82 8.23
CA ALA A 325 14.85 4.69 8.68
C ALA A 325 15.85 3.94 9.58
N GLU A 326 15.37 3.08 10.48
CA GLU A 326 16.21 2.24 11.33
C GLU A 326 16.99 1.20 10.52
N PHE A 327 16.30 0.48 9.62
CA PHE A 327 16.92 -0.56 8.79
C PHE A 327 18.05 0.01 7.92
N HIS A 328 17.81 1.15 7.28
CA HIS A 328 18.77 1.80 6.38
C HIS A 328 19.69 2.81 7.07
N GLY A 329 19.50 3.07 8.36
CA GLY A 329 20.23 4.13 9.07
C GLY A 329 19.94 5.54 8.54
N LEU A 330 18.76 5.79 7.93
CA LEU A 330 18.37 7.12 7.44
C LEU A 330 18.37 8.13 8.59
N THR A 331 18.89 9.32 8.32
CA THR A 331 18.83 10.42 9.28
C THR A 331 17.38 10.88 9.42
N ALA A 332 16.76 10.46 10.52
CA ALA A 332 15.35 10.67 10.77
C ALA A 332 15.09 11.10 12.22
N VAL A 333 14.04 11.89 12.40
CA VAL A 333 13.50 12.31 13.70
C VAL A 333 12.00 12.01 13.69
N ASP A 334 11.47 11.51 14.80
CA ASP A 334 10.04 11.30 14.93
C ASP A 334 9.30 12.65 14.93
N VAL A 335 8.18 12.76 14.21
CA VAL A 335 7.38 13.99 14.18
C VAL A 335 6.95 14.46 15.58
N ASN A 336 6.75 13.54 16.53
CA ASN A 336 6.38 13.83 17.91
C ASN A 336 7.55 14.42 18.72
N ASP A 337 8.78 14.25 18.24
CA ASP A 337 9.99 14.79 18.88
C ASP A 337 10.38 16.18 18.36
N LEU A 338 9.69 16.70 17.34
CA LEU A 338 10.03 17.99 16.71
C LEU A 338 9.90 19.17 17.68
N GLU A 339 8.99 19.10 18.66
CA GLU A 339 8.81 20.13 19.69
C GLU A 339 10.03 20.29 20.63
N LYS A 340 10.92 19.30 20.66
CA LYS A 340 12.15 19.34 21.48
C LYS A 340 13.20 20.29 20.90
N TYR A 341 13.03 20.72 19.64
CA TYR A 341 13.97 21.59 18.94
C TYR A 341 13.38 22.99 18.78
N ARG A 342 14.19 24.03 19.01
CA ARG A 342 13.72 25.41 18.87
C ARG A 342 13.46 25.79 17.41
N ASP A 343 14.31 25.31 16.51
CA ASP A 343 14.28 25.61 15.09
C ASP A 343 14.95 24.50 14.25
N ILE A 344 14.91 24.67 12.92
CA ILE A 344 15.53 23.74 11.98
C ILE A 344 17.06 23.71 12.10
N TRP A 345 17.71 24.80 12.53
CA TRP A 345 19.18 24.86 12.62
C TRP A 345 19.72 24.05 13.79
N GLU A 346 19.02 24.08 14.92
CA GLU A 346 19.29 23.20 16.06
C GLU A 346 19.15 21.73 15.66
N LEU A 347 18.07 21.41 14.96
CA LEU A 347 17.80 20.06 14.47
C LEU A 347 18.83 19.58 13.43
N ILE A 348 19.23 20.43 12.48
CA ILE A 348 20.32 20.12 11.54
C ILE A 348 21.63 19.86 12.30
N GLY A 349 21.82 20.50 13.45
CA GLY A 349 23.02 20.35 14.26
C GLY A 349 23.06 19.16 15.22
N SER A 350 21.93 18.51 15.47
CA SER A 350 21.82 17.43 16.46
C SER A 350 21.92 16.03 15.86
N VAL A 351 21.98 15.91 14.52
CA VAL A 351 21.88 14.64 13.81
C VAL A 351 23.13 14.33 12.99
N ASP A 352 23.37 13.04 12.76
CA ASP A 352 24.42 12.53 11.89
C ASP A 352 23.84 12.12 10.52
N TYR A 353 24.34 12.76 9.47
CA TYR A 353 23.93 12.54 8.08
C TYR A 353 24.64 11.36 7.40
N HIS A 354 25.72 10.83 7.97
CA HIS A 354 26.48 9.72 7.41
C HIS A 354 26.03 8.34 7.94
N ARG A 355 25.06 8.31 8.87
CA ARG A 355 24.47 7.06 9.39
C ARG A 355 24.09 6.04 8.30
N PRO A 356 23.53 6.44 7.13
CA PRO A 356 23.21 5.48 6.07
C PRO A 356 24.43 4.78 5.47
N GLU A 357 25.58 5.47 5.40
CA GLU A 357 26.82 4.92 4.83
C GLU A 357 27.25 3.64 5.55
N ALA A 358 27.07 3.60 6.87
CA ALA A 358 27.44 2.46 7.72
C ALA A 358 26.56 1.21 7.50
N LYS A 359 25.36 1.37 6.94
CA LYS A 359 24.40 0.28 6.71
C LYS A 359 24.37 -0.20 5.26
N GLN A 360 24.71 0.68 4.31
CA GLN A 360 24.51 0.43 2.88
C GLN A 360 25.08 -0.90 2.41
N ALA A 361 26.36 -1.18 2.65
CA ALA A 361 27.02 -2.36 2.09
C ALA A 361 26.39 -3.67 2.57
N ALA A 362 26.15 -3.80 3.89
CA ALA A 362 25.55 -5.00 4.46
C ALA A 362 24.09 -5.20 4.00
N ASN A 363 23.33 -4.11 3.93
CA ASN A 363 21.94 -4.15 3.46
C ASN A 363 21.86 -4.51 1.96
N PHE A 364 22.78 -3.98 1.16
CA PHE A 364 22.91 -4.28 -0.25
C PHE A 364 23.27 -5.74 -0.50
N ASP A 365 24.24 -6.29 0.23
CA ASP A 365 24.61 -7.71 0.15
C ASP A 365 23.42 -8.61 0.51
N ASN A 366 22.71 -8.29 1.60
CA ASN A 366 21.49 -9.01 1.99
C ASN A 366 20.39 -8.96 0.91
N TYR A 367 20.28 -7.84 0.19
CA TYR A 367 19.39 -7.69 -0.94
C TYR A 367 19.82 -8.54 -2.15
N LEU A 368 21.11 -8.60 -2.48
CA LEU A 368 21.60 -9.49 -3.54
C LEU A 368 21.37 -10.96 -3.18
N ASP A 369 21.67 -11.36 -1.94
CA ASP A 369 21.41 -12.72 -1.48
C ASP A 369 19.92 -13.09 -1.57
N PHE A 370 19.02 -12.13 -1.35
CA PHE A 370 17.56 -12.32 -1.52
C PHE A 370 17.21 -12.59 -2.99
N LEU A 371 17.79 -11.81 -3.91
CA LEU A 371 17.57 -11.99 -5.34
C LEU A 371 18.12 -13.34 -5.81
N HIS A 372 19.33 -13.72 -5.37
CA HIS A 372 19.95 -15.00 -5.68
C HIS A 372 19.19 -16.19 -5.10
N ALA A 373 18.67 -16.09 -3.87
CA ALA A 373 17.80 -17.11 -3.28
C ALA A 373 16.51 -17.34 -4.08
N ASN A 374 16.09 -16.33 -4.86
CA ASN A 374 14.98 -16.41 -5.81
C ASN A 374 15.42 -16.77 -7.24
N GLY A 375 16.71 -17.06 -7.48
CA GLY A 375 17.23 -17.41 -8.80
C GLY A 375 17.31 -16.24 -9.79
N LEU A 376 17.23 -15.00 -9.30
CA LEU A 376 17.38 -13.80 -10.12
C LEU A 376 18.86 -13.44 -10.25
N LYS A 377 19.31 -13.25 -11.50
CA LYS A 377 20.64 -12.71 -11.79
C LYS A 377 20.64 -11.20 -11.69
N THR A 378 21.79 -10.62 -11.39
CA THR A 378 21.96 -9.18 -11.23
C THR A 378 23.14 -8.65 -12.02
N ILE A 379 23.15 -7.34 -12.29
CA ILE A 379 24.30 -6.66 -12.91
C ILE A 379 25.58 -6.74 -12.05
N TYR A 380 25.45 -7.15 -10.79
CA TYR A 380 26.52 -7.20 -9.80
C TYR A 380 27.13 -8.60 -9.64
N ASP A 381 26.62 -9.61 -10.35
CA ASP A 381 27.06 -11.01 -10.20
C ASP A 381 28.52 -11.20 -10.64
N ASP A 382 28.95 -10.49 -11.69
CA ASP A 382 30.31 -10.53 -12.23
C ASP A 382 31.23 -9.47 -11.60
N ASP A 383 30.66 -8.36 -11.14
CA ASP A 383 31.36 -7.24 -10.50
C ASP A 383 30.48 -6.60 -9.40
N PRO A 384 30.75 -6.87 -8.11
CA PRO A 384 29.94 -6.34 -7.02
C PRO A 384 30.06 -4.82 -6.83
N ASP A 385 31.08 -4.19 -7.43
CA ASP A 385 31.33 -2.75 -7.35
C ASP A 385 30.91 -1.99 -8.62
N ARG A 386 30.20 -2.67 -9.53
CA ARG A 386 29.74 -2.11 -10.80
C ARG A 386 28.94 -0.82 -10.61
N THR A 387 29.31 0.23 -11.34
CA THR A 387 28.63 1.53 -11.25
C THR A 387 27.71 1.84 -12.43
N ASP A 388 27.87 1.19 -13.57
CA ASP A 388 27.06 1.36 -14.78
C ASP A 388 26.04 0.21 -14.94
N ALA A 389 24.93 0.46 -15.63
CA ALA A 389 23.98 -0.58 -15.99
C ALA A 389 23.56 -0.45 -17.46
N PRO A 390 23.21 -1.56 -18.16
CA PRO A 390 22.60 -1.50 -19.49
C PRO A 390 21.38 -0.58 -19.57
N MET A 391 20.61 -0.49 -18.48
CA MET A 391 19.49 0.43 -18.35
C MET A 391 19.90 1.90 -18.50
N ASP A 392 21.09 2.29 -18.02
CA ASP A 392 21.57 3.66 -18.05
C ASP A 392 21.75 4.15 -19.50
N GLU A 393 22.23 3.27 -20.39
CA GLU A 393 22.35 3.55 -21.83
C GLU A 393 20.98 3.70 -22.50
N LEU A 394 19.99 2.89 -22.14
CA LEU A 394 18.62 3.05 -22.64
C LEU A 394 18.00 4.38 -22.20
N ILE A 395 18.30 4.85 -20.99
CA ILE A 395 17.82 6.15 -20.52
C ILE A 395 18.47 7.27 -21.32
N LYS A 396 19.80 7.23 -21.54
CA LYS A 396 20.52 8.22 -22.36
C LYS A 396 19.97 8.32 -23.79
N GLN A 397 19.66 7.18 -24.42
CA GLN A 397 19.12 7.16 -25.78
C GLN A 397 17.71 7.78 -25.89
N ASN A 398 16.95 7.75 -24.80
CA ASN A 398 15.59 8.31 -24.72
C ASN A 398 15.57 9.63 -23.93
N ASP A 399 16.72 10.31 -23.81
CA ASP A 399 16.85 11.48 -22.96
C ASP A 399 16.27 12.74 -23.62
N VAL A 400 14.98 12.96 -23.37
CA VAL A 400 14.34 14.25 -23.58
C VAL A 400 14.07 14.84 -22.20
N HIS A 401 14.78 15.91 -21.84
CA HIS A 401 14.54 16.63 -20.59
C HIS A 401 13.21 17.40 -20.71
N ASN A 402 12.20 16.96 -19.95
CA ASN A 402 10.88 17.61 -19.91
C ASN A 402 10.65 18.18 -18.52
N GLU A 403 11.11 19.41 -18.29
CA GLU A 403 10.81 20.13 -17.06
C GLU A 403 9.29 20.36 -16.97
N ILE A 404 8.69 19.98 -15.84
CA ILE A 404 7.28 20.24 -15.58
C ILE A 404 7.17 21.64 -14.97
N VAL A 405 6.84 22.62 -15.81
CA VAL A 405 6.69 24.02 -15.42
C VAL A 405 5.29 24.28 -14.86
N SER A 406 5.21 25.15 -13.85
CA SER A 406 3.97 25.59 -13.22
C SER A 406 2.99 26.22 -14.21
N ALA A 407 1.71 25.87 -14.09
CA ALA A 407 0.61 26.45 -14.86
C ALA A 407 0.54 27.98 -14.73
N ALA A 408 1.05 28.54 -13.61
CA ALA A 408 1.13 29.98 -13.37
C ALA A 408 2.09 30.74 -14.29
N LYS A 409 2.98 30.05 -15.03
CA LYS A 409 4.02 30.66 -15.89
C LYS A 409 3.84 30.39 -17.38
N LEU A 410 2.75 29.73 -17.78
CA LEU A 410 2.59 29.26 -19.15
C LEU A 410 2.16 30.38 -20.12
N SER A 411 2.51 30.19 -21.38
CA SER A 411 1.92 30.95 -22.49
C SER A 411 0.44 30.60 -22.67
N ARG A 412 -0.36 31.51 -23.23
CA ARG A 412 -1.80 31.26 -23.49
C ARG A 412 -2.07 30.02 -24.33
N SER A 413 -1.22 29.74 -25.33
CA SER A 413 -1.35 28.57 -26.18
C SER A 413 -1.11 27.28 -25.40
N GLU A 414 -0.05 27.24 -24.60
CA GLU A 414 0.27 26.06 -23.78
C GLU A 414 -0.78 25.84 -22.68
N THR A 415 -1.28 26.90 -22.05
CA THR A 415 -2.42 26.81 -21.13
C THR A 415 -3.63 26.16 -21.81
N ALA A 416 -3.97 26.56 -23.03
CA ALA A 416 -5.10 25.98 -23.76
C ALA A 416 -4.89 24.49 -24.06
N GLU A 417 -3.69 24.09 -24.50
CA GLU A 417 -3.35 22.68 -24.75
C GLU A 417 -3.44 21.83 -23.48
N ARG A 418 -2.87 22.30 -22.37
CA ARG A 418 -2.95 21.60 -21.09
C ARG A 418 -4.39 21.52 -20.59
N MET A 419 -5.18 22.57 -20.76
CA MET A 419 -6.60 22.57 -20.38
C MET A 419 -7.43 21.57 -21.20
N LEU A 420 -7.16 21.40 -22.50
CA LEU A 420 -7.80 20.37 -23.30
C LEU A 420 -7.48 18.96 -22.77
N SER A 421 -6.22 18.71 -22.41
CA SER A 421 -5.83 17.43 -21.80
C SER A 421 -6.53 17.17 -20.45
N CYS A 422 -6.75 18.22 -19.66
CA CYS A 422 -7.51 18.18 -18.42
C CYS A 422 -8.99 17.80 -18.67
N ILE A 423 -9.62 18.44 -19.65
CA ILE A 423 -11.02 18.14 -20.04
C ILE A 423 -11.17 16.68 -20.48
N ASP A 424 -10.22 16.17 -21.27
CA ASP A 424 -10.26 14.79 -21.73
C ASP A 424 -10.06 13.78 -20.58
N PHE A 425 -9.17 14.09 -19.64
CA PHE A 425 -9.04 13.35 -18.39
C PHE A 425 -10.37 13.29 -17.61
N LEU A 426 -10.99 14.44 -17.36
CA LEU A 426 -12.26 14.53 -16.63
C LEU A 426 -13.39 13.74 -17.33
N ARG A 427 -13.43 13.80 -18.67
CA ARG A 427 -14.38 13.00 -19.48
C ARG A 427 -14.14 11.50 -19.33
N GLN A 428 -12.88 11.06 -19.34
CA GLN A 428 -12.54 9.65 -19.14
C GLN A 428 -12.93 9.20 -17.72
N ARG A 429 -12.56 9.97 -16.69
CA ARG A 429 -12.90 9.69 -15.29
C ARG A 429 -14.41 9.55 -15.09
N ARG A 430 -15.19 10.45 -15.70
CA ARG A 430 -16.66 10.38 -15.69
C ARG A 430 -17.20 9.09 -16.31
N LYS A 431 -16.61 8.60 -17.40
CA LYS A 431 -17.00 7.33 -18.04
C LYS A 431 -16.69 6.14 -17.13
N GLU A 432 -15.52 6.11 -16.50
CA GLU A 432 -15.11 5.04 -15.56
C GLU A 432 -16.03 4.97 -14.34
N ILE A 433 -16.36 6.12 -13.77
CA ILE A 433 -17.29 6.21 -12.64
C ILE A 433 -18.69 5.76 -13.07
N SER A 434 -19.17 6.21 -14.24
CA SER A 434 -20.46 5.77 -14.76
C SER A 434 -20.51 4.25 -14.94
N ALA A 435 -19.45 3.62 -15.46
CA ALA A 435 -19.37 2.17 -15.57
C ALA A 435 -19.36 1.47 -14.19
N THR A 436 -18.65 2.04 -13.21
CA THR A 436 -18.60 1.52 -11.84
C THR A 436 -19.97 1.61 -11.15
N VAL A 437 -20.69 2.72 -11.33
CA VAL A 437 -22.06 2.90 -10.82
C VAL A 437 -22.98 1.82 -11.37
N VAL A 438 -22.95 1.59 -12.69
CA VAL A 438 -23.75 0.53 -13.34
C VAL A 438 -23.43 -0.85 -12.76
N GLN A 439 -22.15 -1.16 -12.54
CA GLN A 439 -21.74 -2.44 -11.92
C GLN A 439 -22.20 -2.57 -10.46
N ARG A 440 -22.11 -1.49 -9.67
CA ARG A 440 -22.58 -1.46 -8.28
C ARG A 440 -24.10 -1.61 -8.21
N GLU A 441 -24.84 -0.95 -9.08
CA GLU A 441 -26.31 -1.09 -9.17
C GLU A 441 -26.72 -2.53 -9.49
N ALA A 442 -26.02 -3.18 -10.43
CA ALA A 442 -26.24 -4.60 -10.74
C ALA A 442 -25.94 -5.50 -9.54
N SER A 443 -24.85 -5.23 -8.81
CA SER A 443 -24.46 -5.98 -7.61
C SER A 443 -25.46 -5.80 -6.47
N ILE A 444 -25.94 -4.56 -6.23
CA ILE A 444 -26.98 -4.26 -5.25
C ILE A 444 -28.27 -5.00 -5.60
N LYS A 445 -28.66 -5.03 -6.88
CA LYS A 445 -29.83 -5.78 -7.33
C LYS A 445 -29.70 -7.28 -7.03
N LYS A 446 -28.52 -7.86 -7.28
CA LYS A 446 -28.22 -9.27 -6.96
C LYS A 446 -28.30 -9.55 -5.46
N LEU A 447 -27.61 -8.73 -4.64
CA LEU A 447 -27.62 -8.86 -3.18
C LEU A 447 -29.03 -8.70 -2.58
N ARG A 448 -29.85 -7.80 -3.13
CA ARG A 448 -31.26 -7.65 -2.72
C ARG A 448 -32.08 -8.90 -3.03
N ALA A 449 -31.84 -9.55 -4.18
CA ALA A 449 -32.50 -10.80 -4.53
C ALA A 449 -32.08 -11.94 -3.57
N GLU A 450 -30.78 -12.11 -3.34
CA GLU A 450 -30.25 -13.11 -2.39
C GLU A 450 -30.77 -12.87 -0.96
N LEU A 451 -30.83 -11.61 -0.51
CA LEU A 451 -31.39 -11.26 0.79
C LEU A 451 -32.89 -11.61 0.88
N ALA A 452 -33.65 -11.40 -0.19
CA ALA A 452 -35.07 -11.77 -0.23
C ALA A 452 -35.25 -13.29 -0.15
N GLU A 453 -34.44 -14.07 -0.85
CA GLU A 453 -34.44 -15.54 -0.76
C GLU A 453 -34.07 -16.02 0.65
N LYS A 454 -33.01 -15.46 1.25
CA LYS A 454 -32.61 -15.79 2.62
C LYS A 454 -33.72 -15.45 3.63
N LYS A 455 -34.38 -14.29 3.49
CA LYS A 455 -35.53 -13.92 4.34
C LYS A 455 -36.68 -14.92 4.21
N LYS A 456 -36.99 -15.39 3.00
CA LYS A 456 -38.00 -16.43 2.77
C LYS A 456 -37.62 -17.74 3.45
N ALA A 457 -36.37 -18.18 3.30
CA ALA A 457 -35.88 -19.41 3.93
C ALA A 457 -35.90 -19.34 5.47
N VAL A 458 -35.59 -18.17 6.06
CA VAL A 458 -35.73 -17.94 7.51
C VAL A 458 -37.19 -18.04 7.94
N ALA A 459 -38.11 -17.38 7.23
CA ALA A 459 -39.54 -17.44 7.56
C ALA A 459 -40.12 -18.87 7.47
N GLU A 460 -39.69 -19.67 6.49
CA GLU A 460 -40.06 -21.07 6.37
C GLU A 460 -39.53 -21.91 7.55
N ARG A 461 -38.27 -21.70 7.96
CA ARG A 461 -37.68 -22.36 9.13
C ARG A 461 -38.39 -21.98 10.42
N ASP A 462 -38.71 -20.70 10.63
CA ASP A 462 -39.49 -20.24 11.79
C ASP A 462 -40.87 -20.89 11.85
N GLY A 463 -41.52 -21.05 10.69
CA GLY A 463 -42.80 -21.77 10.59
C GLY A 463 -42.69 -23.26 10.90
N ILE A 464 -41.55 -23.90 10.63
CA ILE A 464 -41.28 -25.30 11.02
C ILE A 464 -41.01 -25.38 12.53
N ILE A 465 -40.22 -24.46 13.08
CA ILE A 465 -39.90 -24.41 14.51
C ILE A 465 -41.18 -24.25 15.32
N LYS A 466 -42.04 -23.28 14.99
CA LYS A 466 -43.33 -23.09 15.68
C LYS A 466 -44.23 -24.33 15.67
N ARG A 467 -44.25 -25.09 14.56
CA ARG A 467 -45.00 -26.34 14.47
C ARG A 467 -44.41 -27.42 15.38
N LYS A 468 -43.09 -27.58 15.38
CA LYS A 468 -42.41 -28.52 16.27
C LYS A 468 -42.61 -28.16 17.75
N ASP A 469 -42.55 -26.88 18.10
CA ASP A 469 -42.79 -26.42 19.47
C ASP A 469 -44.22 -26.73 19.93
N ALA A 470 -45.21 -26.54 19.05
CA ALA A 470 -46.60 -26.92 19.32
C ALA A 470 -46.76 -28.44 19.51
N ASP A 471 -46.12 -29.25 18.67
CA ASP A 471 -46.14 -30.72 18.81
C ASP A 471 -45.47 -31.20 20.10
N ILE A 472 -44.35 -30.58 20.49
CA ILE A 472 -43.68 -30.84 21.76
C ILE A 472 -44.58 -30.50 22.94
N ALA A 473 -45.24 -29.34 22.90
CA ALA A 473 -46.18 -28.92 23.95
C ALA A 473 -47.38 -29.90 24.07
N ASN A 474 -47.94 -30.34 22.94
CA ASN A 474 -49.02 -31.32 22.92
C ASN A 474 -48.60 -32.67 23.52
N LYS A 475 -47.42 -33.18 23.12
CA LYS A 475 -46.87 -34.44 23.68
C LYS A 475 -46.56 -34.32 25.18
N ALA A 476 -46.07 -33.17 25.63
CA ALA A 476 -45.84 -32.91 27.05
C ALA A 476 -47.15 -32.97 27.85
N ALA A 477 -48.21 -32.32 27.35
CA ALA A 477 -49.54 -32.36 27.97
C ALA A 477 -50.13 -33.78 28.00
N GLU A 478 -49.93 -34.58 26.95
CA GLU A 478 -50.36 -35.98 26.89
C GLU A 478 -49.60 -36.85 27.90
N ASN A 479 -48.27 -36.67 28.02
CA ASN A 479 -47.45 -37.34 29.01
C ASN A 479 -47.90 -37.01 30.44
N ASP A 480 -48.18 -35.74 30.75
CA ASP A 480 -48.70 -35.33 32.05
C ASP A 480 -50.05 -36.01 32.37
N ARG A 481 -50.92 -36.14 31.36
CA ARG A 481 -52.21 -36.84 31.51
C ARG A 481 -51.99 -38.33 31.79
N LEU A 482 -51.11 -38.99 31.05
CA LEU A 482 -50.75 -40.39 31.27
C LEU A 482 -50.15 -40.62 32.66
N ASN A 483 -49.24 -39.74 33.09
CA ASN A 483 -48.64 -39.78 34.43
C ASN A 483 -49.70 -39.65 35.53
N LYS A 484 -50.67 -38.74 35.39
CA LYS A 484 -51.81 -38.65 36.33
C LYS A 484 -52.64 -39.93 36.37
N ILE A 485 -52.91 -40.57 35.23
CA ILE A 485 -53.64 -41.83 35.16
C ILE A 485 -52.87 -42.96 35.84
N ILE A 486 -51.56 -43.07 35.58
CA ILE A 486 -50.68 -44.07 36.19
C ILE A 486 -50.67 -43.88 37.72
N ASN A 487 -50.51 -42.65 38.20
CA ASN A 487 -50.55 -42.34 39.63
C ASN A 487 -51.90 -42.73 40.27
N CYS A 488 -53.03 -42.36 39.65
CA CYS A 488 -54.35 -42.77 40.13
C CYS A 488 -54.51 -44.30 40.20
N ARG A 489 -54.05 -45.03 39.18
CA ARG A 489 -54.11 -46.50 39.17
C ARG A 489 -53.19 -47.12 40.23
N SER A 490 -51.99 -46.58 40.41
CA SER A 490 -51.02 -47.01 41.43
C SER A 490 -51.59 -46.84 42.83
N VAL A 491 -52.23 -45.70 43.13
CA VAL A 491 -52.93 -45.46 44.40
C VAL A 491 -54.08 -46.47 44.58
N LYS A 492 -54.88 -46.72 43.54
CA LYS A 492 -56.00 -47.67 43.59
C LYS A 492 -55.54 -49.11 43.83
N LEU A 493 -54.46 -49.54 43.17
CA LEU A 493 -53.80 -50.84 43.39
C LEU A 493 -53.24 -50.95 44.82
N SER A 494 -52.62 -49.88 45.33
CA SER A 494 -52.09 -49.84 46.70
C SER A 494 -53.21 -49.96 47.75
N ILE A 495 -54.37 -49.34 47.52
CA ILE A 495 -55.56 -49.48 48.37
C ILE A 495 -56.13 -50.90 48.29
N MET A 496 -56.22 -51.48 47.09
CA MET A 496 -56.68 -52.86 46.90
C MET A 496 -55.75 -53.88 47.57
N ALA A 497 -54.44 -53.71 47.46
CA ALA A 497 -53.44 -54.54 48.12
C ALA A 497 -53.54 -54.44 49.65
N ARG A 498 -53.72 -53.24 50.20
CA ARG A 498 -53.97 -53.04 51.65
C ARG A 498 -55.25 -53.75 52.11
N ASN A 499 -56.32 -53.71 51.32
CA ASN A 499 -57.59 -54.37 51.64
C ASN A 499 -57.52 -55.91 51.52
N ALA A 500 -56.65 -56.45 50.67
CA ALA A 500 -56.44 -57.89 50.54
C ALA A 500 -55.62 -58.51 51.69
N VAL A 501 -54.85 -57.68 52.42
CA VAL A 501 -53.99 -58.12 53.53
C VAL A 501 -54.69 -58.07 54.90
N VAL A 502 -55.94 -57.58 54.99
CA VAL A 502 -56.72 -57.65 56.24
C VAL A 502 -57.41 -59.02 56.34
N PRO A 503 -57.03 -59.90 57.29
CA PRO A 503 -57.68 -61.21 57.42
C PRO A 503 -59.11 -61.00 57.94
N ARG A 504 -60.12 -61.50 57.21
CA ARG A 504 -61.46 -61.67 57.75
C ARG A 504 -61.38 -62.61 58.96
N LYS A 505 -61.44 -62.06 60.18
CA LYS A 505 -61.70 -62.84 61.40
C LYS A 505 -63.01 -63.62 61.18
N LYS A 506 -62.92 -64.94 61.06
CA LYS A 506 -64.07 -65.85 61.19
C LYS A 506 -64.69 -65.62 62.57
N ARG A 507 -65.92 -65.11 62.62
CA ARG A 507 -66.77 -65.22 63.81
C ARG A 507 -67.46 -66.57 63.77
N ILE A 508 -67.04 -67.43 64.69
CA ILE A 508 -67.66 -68.70 65.07
C ILE A 508 -69.01 -68.38 65.72
N LYS A 509 -70.07 -69.08 65.31
CA LYS A 509 -71.35 -69.12 66.02
C LYS A 509 -71.20 -70.08 67.21
N ILE A 510 -71.47 -69.60 68.42
CA ILE A 510 -72.11 -70.34 69.50
C ILE A 510 -73.29 -69.47 69.95
#